data_AF-A0A5N5HCW1-F1
#
_entry.id   AF-A0A5N5HCW1-F1
#
_cell.length_a   1.000
_cell.length_b   1.000
_cell.length_c   1.000
_cell.angle_alpha   90.00
_cell.angle_beta   90.00
_cell.angle_gamma   90.00
#
_symmetry.space_group_name_H-M   'P 1'
#
loop_
_entity.id
_entity.type
_entity.pdbx_description
1 polymer ?
#
loop_
_entity_poly.entity_id
_entity_poly.type
_entity_poly.pdbx_seq_one_letter_code
_entity_poly.pdbx_strand_id
1 'polypeptide(L)' 'MVYMPLNLDHHWVAIKMNFNASRIIVYDSLRSTTHTRKSTMKLASIFYVLPNVLRSMSREVEDGPWPIIVSQRALQQNNG' A
#
# COMPACT_ATOMS: atom_id res chain seq x y z
N MET A 1 12.08 -7.33 -1.91
CA MET A 1 10.76 -6.94 -1.35
C MET A 1 10.99 -5.90 -0.27
N VAL A 2 10.14 -4.88 -0.19
CA VAL A 2 10.22 -3.85 0.88
C VAL A 2 8.88 -3.82 1.62
N TYR A 3 8.96 -3.69 2.94
CA TYR A 3 7.81 -3.52 3.83
C TYR A 3 7.85 -2.12 4.43
N MET A 4 6.73 -1.41 4.35
CA MET A 4 6.60 -0.05 4.88
C MET A 4 5.37 0.02 5.79
N PRO A 5 5.54 0.27 7.10
CA PRO A 5 4.41 0.60 7.96
C PRO A 5 3.94 2.02 7.63
N LEU A 6 2.63 2.22 7.57
CA LEU A 6 2.03 3.53 7.36
C LEU A 6 0.98 3.78 8.44
N ASN A 7 1.07 4.92 9.11
CA ASN A 7 0.05 5.37 10.05
C ASN A 7 -1.00 6.22 9.32
N LEU A 8 -2.25 5.80 9.39
CA LEU A 8 -3.43 6.52 8.91
C LEU A 8 -4.14 7.16 10.11
N ASP A 9 -3.48 8.15 10.71
CA ASP A 9 -3.85 8.87 11.95
C ASP A 9 -3.80 7.99 13.21
N HIS A 10 -4.78 7.12 13.37
CA HIS A 10 -4.99 6.28 14.56
C HIS A 10 -4.92 4.78 14.23
N HIS A 11 -4.48 4.44 13.02
CA HIS A 11 -4.51 3.07 12.52
C HIS A 11 -3.29 2.77 11.68
N TRP A 12 -2.59 1.69 12.02
CA TRP A 12 -1.44 1.24 11.27
C TRP A 12 -1.84 0.27 10.17
N VAL A 13 -1.33 0.51 8.97
CA VAL A 13 -1.42 -0.41 7.84
C VAL A 13 -0.03 -0.86 7.42
N ALA A 14 0.08 -2.10 6.95
CA ALA A 14 1.33 -2.61 6.40
C ALA A 14 1.27 -2.60 4.87
N ILE A 15 2.26 -1.97 4.25
CA ILE A 15 2.39 -1.94 2.79
C ILE A 15 3.55 -2.86 2.40
N LYS A 16 3.28 -3.79 1.48
CA LYS A 16 4.28 -4.67 0.88
C LYS A 16 4.47 -4.27 -0.58
N MET A 17 5.70 -3.92 -0.94
CA MET A 17 6.09 -3.61 -2.30
C MET A 17 6.94 -4.75 -2.87
N ASN A 18 6.47 -5.34 -3.96
CA ASN A 18 7.19 -6.34 -4.73
C ASN A 18 7.68 -5.73 -6.05
N PHE A 19 8.96 -5.42 -6.10
CA PHE A 19 9.57 -4.77 -7.25
C PHE A 19 9.64 -5.65 -8.48
N ASN A 20 9.97 -6.92 -8.29
CA ASN A 20 10.09 -7.88 -9.39
C ASN A 20 8.74 -8.19 -10.05
N ALA A 21 7.64 -8.01 -9.32
CA ALA A 21 6.29 -8.25 -9.83
C ALA A 21 5.50 -6.95 -10.08
N SER A 22 6.17 -5.79 -10.00
CA SER A 22 5.57 -4.46 -10.10
C SER A 22 4.27 -4.30 -9.30
N ARG A 23 4.23 -4.83 -8.06
CA ARG A 23 3.00 -4.94 -7.27
C ARG A 23 3.11 -4.27 -5.91
N ILE A 24 2.07 -3.52 -5.56
CA ILE A 24 1.90 -2.96 -4.22
C ILE A 24 0.70 -3.62 -3.54
N ILE A 25 0.92 -4.16 -2.35
CA ILE A 25 -0.10 -4.83 -1.54
C ILE A 25 -0.28 -4.09 -0.24
N VAL A 26 -1.53 -3.77 0.10
CA VAL A 26 -1.88 -3.16 1.39
C VAL A 26 -2.58 -4.18 2.27
N TYR A 27 -2.09 -4.30 3.50
CA TYR A 27 -2.69 -5.06 4.58
C TYR A 27 -3.28 -4.08 5.57
N ASP A 28 -4.62 -3.99 5.56
CA ASP A 28 -5.40 -3.20 6.49
C ASP A 28 -6.23 -4.16 7.34
N SER A 29 -5.97 -4.18 8.64
CA SER A 29 -6.66 -5.03 9.60
C SER A 29 -8.07 -4.53 9.93
N LEU A 30 -8.38 -3.26 9.71
CA LEU A 30 -9.67 -2.70 10.10
C LEU A 30 -10.69 -2.89 8.96
N ARG A 31 -11.65 -3.80 9.17
CA ARG A 31 -12.62 -4.19 8.13
C ARG A 31 -13.93 -3.40 8.21
N SER A 32 -13.86 -2.07 8.08
CA SER A 32 -15.07 -1.22 7.98
C SER A 32 -15.13 -0.53 6.62
N THR A 33 -16.30 -0.49 5.99
CA THR A 33 -16.52 0.16 4.67
C THR A 33 -16.13 1.64 4.68
N THR A 34 -16.46 2.36 5.74
CA THR A 34 -16.08 3.77 5.91
C THR A 34 -14.57 3.94 6.05
N HIS A 35 -13.92 3.04 6.79
CA HIS A 35 -12.47 3.04 6.97
C HIS A 35 -11.76 2.71 5.67
N THR A 36 -12.13 1.63 5.00
CA THR A 36 -11.56 1.22 3.70
C THR A 36 -11.63 2.34 2.68
N ARG A 37 -12.74 3.09 2.61
CA ARG A 37 -12.88 4.24 1.70
C ARG A 37 -11.90 5.37 2.05
N LYS A 38 -11.79 5.74 3.33
CA LYS A 38 -10.86 6.78 3.80
C LYS A 38 -9.39 6.35 3.59
N SER A 39 -9.05 5.12 3.95
CA SER A 39 -7.72 4.54 3.73
C SER A 39 -7.38 4.53 2.25
N THR A 40 -8.30 4.12 1.37
CA THR A 40 -8.07 4.12 -0.08
C THR A 40 -7.79 5.52 -0.62
N MET A 41 -8.54 6.56 -0.19
CA MET A 41 -8.28 7.93 -0.62
C MET A 41 -6.90 8.44 -0.16
N LYS A 42 -6.52 8.16 1.09
CA LYS A 42 -5.18 8.52 1.62
C LYS A 42 -4.05 7.76 0.93
N LEU A 43 -4.28 6.49 0.63
CA LEU A 43 -3.32 5.64 -0.06
C LEU A 43 -3.18 5.98 -1.54
N ALA A 44 -4.24 6.50 -2.18
CA ALA A 44 -4.21 6.87 -3.59
C ALA A 44 -3.17 7.95 -3.89
N SER A 45 -3.04 8.99 -3.05
CA SER A 45 -2.01 10.01 -3.23
C SER A 45 -0.61 9.45 -3.04
N ILE A 46 -0.41 8.57 -2.06
CA ILE A 46 0.86 7.88 -1.83
C ILE A 46 1.20 7.01 -3.03
N PHE A 47 0.29 6.18 -3.51
CA PHE A 47 0.52 5.28 -4.64
C PHE A 47 0.59 5.99 -5.99
N TYR A 48 0.12 7.22 -6.10
CA TYR A 48 0.37 8.03 -7.28
C TYR A 48 1.84 8.47 -7.36
N VAL A 49 2.45 8.82 -6.22
CA VAL A 49 3.82 9.34 -6.16
C VAL A 49 4.85 8.21 -6.03
N LEU A 50 4.52 7.14 -5.32
CA LEU A 50 5.43 6.06 -4.95
C LEU A 50 6.10 5.38 -6.17
N PRO A 51 5.36 4.99 -7.24
CA PRO A 51 5.98 4.39 -8.42
C PRO A 51 6.99 5.33 -9.09
N ASN A 52 6.71 6.64 -9.13
CA ASN A 52 7.61 7.62 -9.72
C ASN A 52 8.90 7.78 -8.90
N VAL A 53 8.79 7.79 -7.56
CA VAL A 53 9.95 7.83 -6.65
C VAL A 53 10.76 6.53 -6.73
N LEU A 54 10.08 5.39 -6.83
CA LEU A 54 10.75 4.11 -6.99
C LEU A 54 11.44 4.00 -8.36
N ARG A 55 10.82 4.53 -9.43
CA ARG A 55 11.42 4.62 -10.76
C ARG A 55 12.65 5.52 -10.77
N SER A 56 12.62 6.66 -10.07
CA SER A 56 13.79 7.56 -10.00
C SER A 56 14.96 6.96 -9.21
N MET A 57 14.68 6.04 -8.28
CA MET A 57 15.71 5.29 -7.56
C MET A 57 16.15 4.01 -8.28
N SER A 58 15.39 3.54 -9.28
CA SER A 58 15.73 2.37 -10.10
C SER A 58 16.71 2.76 -11.21
N ARG A 59 17.80 1.98 -11.37
CA ARG A 59 18.74 2.15 -12.49
C ARG A 59 18.21 1.55 -13.80
N GLU A 60 17.16 0.75 -13.74
CA GLU A 60 16.57 0.07 -14.89
C GLU A 60 15.16 0.60 -15.18
N VAL A 61 14.93 0.90 -16.45
CA VAL A 61 13.71 1.49 -17.00
C VAL A 61 12.83 0.35 -17.52
N GLU A 62 11.87 -0.10 -16.74
CA GLU A 62 10.80 -0.98 -17.21
C GLU A 62 9.48 -0.18 -17.28
N ASP A 63 8.79 -0.28 -18.41
CA ASP A 63 7.66 0.57 -18.78
C ASP A 63 6.32 -0.01 -18.29
N GLY A 64 5.69 0.69 -17.34
CA GLY A 64 4.28 0.49 -17.01
C GLY A 64 3.87 0.94 -15.60
N PRO A 65 2.62 1.40 -15.40
CA PRO A 65 2.10 1.72 -14.07
C PRO A 65 1.93 0.45 -13.20
N TRP A 66 2.27 0.55 -11.92
CA TRP A 66 2.31 -0.59 -11.00
C TRP A 66 0.90 -0.89 -10.46
N PRO A 67 0.35 -2.10 -10.66
CA PRO A 67 -0.95 -2.47 -10.09
C PRO A 67 -0.95 -2.43 -8.54
N ILE A 68 -1.98 -1.78 -8.00
CA ILE A 68 -2.27 -1.70 -6.56
C ILE A 68 -3.33 -2.75 -6.21
N ILE A 69 -3.02 -3.64 -5.26
CA ILE A 69 -3.92 -4.71 -4.83
C ILE A 69 -4.17 -4.57 -3.32
N VAL A 70 -5.40 -4.33 -2.90
CA VAL A 70 -5.76 -4.29 -1.48
C VAL A 70 -6.14 -5.71 -1.02
N SER A 71 -5.39 -6.27 -0.07
CA SER A 71 -5.65 -7.63 0.41
C SER A 71 -6.65 -7.62 1.57
N GLN A 72 -7.79 -8.26 1.36
CA GLN A 72 -8.81 -8.41 2.41
C GLN A 72 -8.44 -9.45 3.49
N ARG A 73 -7.34 -10.23 3.35
CA ARG A 73 -7.00 -11.32 4.27
C ARG A 73 -6.19 -10.91 5.51
N ALA A 74 -6.02 -9.63 5.80
CA ALA A 74 -5.36 -9.21 7.03
C ALA A 74 -6.27 -9.52 8.25
N LEU A 75 -5.74 -10.26 9.23
CA LEU A 75 -6.43 -10.57 10.48
C LEU A 75 -6.47 -9.30 11.36
N GLN A 76 -7.67 -8.91 11.79
CA GLN A 76 -7.83 -7.85 12.77
C GLN A 76 -7.36 -8.34 14.13
N GLN A 77 -6.42 -7.62 14.74
CA GLN A 77 -6.05 -7.87 16.14
C GLN A 77 -7.21 -7.41 17.03
N ASN A 78 -7.65 -8.28 17.95
CA ASN A 78 -8.81 -8.04 18.83
C ASN A 78 -8.41 -7.26 20.09
N ASN A 79 -7.80 -6.11 19.87
CA ASN A 79 -7.31 -5.23 20.91
C ASN A 79 -7.33 -3.82 20.34
N GLY A 80 -8.40 -3.10 20.68
CA GLY A 80 -8.66 -1.70 20.37
C GLY A 80 -9.17 -0.99 21.61
#